data_AF-A0A1F5AWU0-F1
#
_entry.id   AF-A0A1F5AWU0-F1
#
_cell.length_a   1.000
_cell.length_b   1.000
_cell.length_c   1.000
_cell.angle_alpha   90.00
_cell.angle_beta   90.00
_cell.angle_gamma   90.00
#
_symmetry.space_group_name_H-M   'P 1'
#
loop_
_entity.id
_entity.type
_entity.pdbx_description
1 polymer ?
#
loop_
_entity_poly.entity_id
_entity_poly.type
_entity_poly.pdbx_seq_one_letter_code
_entity_poly.pdbx_strand_id
1 'polypeptide(L)'
;MIGFCGEVKRATRRQKLAGAFYGYLLELAWNGGFFKERPDSDYSTYQRSGHLGLARVLRSPDVDFLVSPYSYGFRGLGGDGPSMLPAESARLHGKLVLIEDDTRTHTDPADTNYGQARNLAESSAILKRNFAGAAARGQGLWWAGWKIDTAKEPAFLGLLKAFQRLGAFTLSLDRRPSSEVAVVIDDESLYYESVKNSLDLSLIFEQRLWGLPRLGAPFDTYLLCDLLEKDCPPYKLYVFLNPFRLDGGRRSALEKIVRRDRRVALWIYAPGLIRDDLSLENMRDLTGIRFGMGEQPWGPWVHLTDLGHPITRGLPQETSWGTDSKLAPLFHVDDPGARELGQVVYSQGNCKPGFAVKDFPEWTSVYSAAPNLPAPVLRGIARHAGVHIYSDAGDVLYASRQLLGVHTAAGGRRVFRLPAAVEVVHDLFEDKRVAAEAAEFEVSLAPASTSLFFTGDGAAMTASR
;
A
#
# COMPACT_ATOMS: atom_id res chain seq x y z
N MET A 1 13.28 -21.71 -8.15
CA MET A 1 13.78 -20.64 -7.24
C MET A 1 14.30 -21.20 -5.92
N ILE A 2 13.48 -21.75 -5.01
CA ILE A 2 13.95 -22.28 -3.71
C ILE A 2 15.11 -23.27 -3.89
N GLY A 3 14.98 -24.24 -4.80
CA GLY A 3 16.05 -25.20 -5.09
C GLY A 3 17.36 -24.53 -5.53
N PHE A 4 17.29 -23.51 -6.40
CA PHE A 4 18.48 -22.74 -6.79
C PHE A 4 19.13 -22.04 -5.60
N CYS A 5 18.34 -21.42 -4.71
CA CYS A 5 18.88 -20.80 -3.50
C CYS A 5 19.52 -21.84 -2.58
N GLY A 6 18.89 -23.01 -2.41
CA GLY A 6 19.45 -24.14 -1.66
C GLY A 6 20.80 -24.62 -2.22
N GLU A 7 20.94 -24.69 -3.54
CA GLU A 7 22.22 -25.03 -4.19
C GLU A 7 23.30 -23.98 -3.94
N VAL A 8 22.97 -22.68 -4.03
CA VAL A 8 23.90 -21.60 -3.66
C VAL A 8 24.32 -21.73 -2.20
N LYS A 9 23.37 -21.98 -1.29
CA LYS A 9 23.64 -22.19 0.13
C LYS A 9 24.55 -23.39 0.38
N ARG A 10 24.32 -24.52 -0.30
CA ARG A 10 25.16 -25.71 -0.19
C ARG A 10 26.57 -25.46 -0.73
N ALA A 11 26.69 -24.94 -1.95
CA ALA A 11 27.96 -24.69 -2.62
C ALA A 11 28.84 -23.67 -1.87
N THR A 12 28.22 -22.70 -1.21
CA THR A 12 28.92 -21.62 -0.49
C THR A 12 29.01 -21.86 1.02
N ARG A 13 28.59 -23.04 1.52
CA ARG A 13 28.49 -23.32 2.97
C ARG A 13 27.72 -22.22 3.72
N ARG A 14 26.65 -21.74 3.09
CA ARG A 14 25.75 -20.66 3.52
C ARG A 14 26.41 -19.28 3.70
N GLN A 15 27.63 -19.07 3.21
CA GLN A 15 28.34 -17.78 3.33
C GLN A 15 27.83 -16.70 2.38
N LYS A 16 27.12 -17.06 1.30
CA LYS A 16 26.54 -16.09 0.36
C LYS A 16 25.03 -15.96 0.56
N LEU A 17 24.53 -14.74 0.38
CA LEU A 17 23.10 -14.47 0.30
C LEU A 17 22.56 -14.99 -1.05
N ALA A 18 21.34 -15.51 -1.05
CA ALA A 18 20.63 -16.01 -2.21
C ALA A 18 19.18 -15.47 -2.21
N GLY A 19 18.68 -15.10 -3.38
CA GLY A 19 17.39 -14.45 -3.52
C GLY A 19 16.93 -14.41 -4.97
N ALA A 20 15.78 -13.80 -5.19
CA ALA A 20 15.19 -13.68 -6.53
C ALA A 20 14.21 -12.52 -6.66
N PHE A 21 13.98 -12.13 -7.91
CA PHE A 21 12.85 -11.31 -8.37
C PHE A 21 11.57 -12.16 -8.28
N TYR A 22 10.73 -11.93 -7.25
CA TYR A 22 9.55 -12.77 -7.02
C TYR A 22 8.50 -12.12 -6.10
N GLY A 23 7.25 -12.62 -6.14
CA GLY A 23 6.20 -12.25 -5.19
C GLY A 23 5.43 -10.97 -5.47
N TYR A 24 5.28 -10.55 -6.74
CA TYR A 24 4.69 -9.26 -7.14
C TYR A 24 3.17 -9.17 -7.00
N LEU A 25 2.64 -9.70 -5.90
CA LEU A 25 1.20 -9.89 -5.71
C LEU A 25 0.42 -8.58 -5.56
N LEU A 26 1.09 -7.43 -5.43
CA LEU A 26 0.44 -6.12 -5.43
C LEU A 26 0.48 -5.41 -6.80
N GLU A 27 1.07 -6.05 -7.81
CA GLU A 27 1.29 -5.47 -9.15
C GLU A 27 0.67 -6.29 -10.28
N LEU A 28 0.59 -7.62 -10.11
CA LEU A 28 0.30 -8.56 -11.20
C LEU A 28 -1.15 -8.56 -11.71
N ALA A 29 -1.99 -7.63 -11.25
CA ALA A 29 -3.32 -7.38 -11.81
C ALA A 29 -3.29 -6.89 -13.26
N TRP A 30 -2.19 -6.29 -13.70
CA TRP A 30 -2.00 -5.86 -15.08
C TRP A 30 -2.11 -7.00 -16.12
N ASN A 31 -2.32 -6.61 -17.37
CA ASN A 31 -2.33 -7.50 -18.53
C ASN A 31 -1.14 -7.15 -19.45
N GLY A 32 -1.00 -7.86 -20.59
CA GLY A 32 0.06 -7.52 -21.54
C GLY A 32 -0.07 -6.10 -22.11
N GLY A 33 -1.30 -5.55 -22.17
CA GLY A 33 -1.55 -4.19 -22.61
C GLY A 33 -0.81 -3.12 -21.82
N PHE A 34 -0.56 -3.38 -20.54
CA PHE A 34 0.31 -2.53 -19.72
C PHE A 34 1.71 -2.33 -20.34
N PHE A 35 2.19 -3.32 -21.09
CA PHE A 35 3.46 -3.32 -21.80
C PHE A 35 3.31 -3.18 -23.33
N LYS A 36 2.14 -2.75 -23.81
CA LYS A 36 1.76 -2.71 -25.24
C LYS A 36 1.65 -4.08 -25.91
N GLU A 37 1.67 -5.15 -25.14
CA GLU A 37 1.60 -6.52 -25.66
C GLU A 37 0.17 -7.06 -25.58
N ARG A 38 -0.52 -7.23 -26.71
CA ARG A 38 -1.93 -7.66 -26.71
C ARG A 38 -2.81 -6.70 -25.86
N PRO A 39 -2.93 -5.42 -26.25
CA PRO A 39 -3.64 -4.38 -25.48
C PRO A 39 -5.08 -4.73 -25.12
N ASP A 40 -5.74 -5.57 -25.91
CA ASP A 40 -7.13 -6.00 -25.69
C ASP A 40 -7.29 -7.17 -24.69
N SER A 41 -6.19 -7.66 -24.10
CA SER A 41 -6.22 -8.80 -23.17
C SER A 41 -6.91 -8.44 -21.86
N ASP A 42 -8.03 -9.05 -21.50
CA ASP A 42 -8.70 -8.86 -20.20
C ASP A 42 -8.13 -9.74 -19.06
N TYR A 43 -7.07 -10.50 -19.33
CA TYR A 43 -6.49 -11.45 -18.37
C TYR A 43 -5.39 -10.84 -17.49
N SER A 44 -5.52 -11.00 -16.17
CA SER A 44 -4.48 -10.68 -15.18
C SER A 44 -3.31 -11.66 -15.26
N THR A 45 -2.15 -11.27 -14.71
CA THR A 45 -0.96 -12.12 -14.68
C THR A 45 -0.83 -12.98 -13.42
N TYR A 46 -1.69 -12.84 -12.41
CA TYR A 46 -1.56 -13.55 -11.13
C TYR A 46 -1.43 -15.06 -11.29
N GLN A 47 -2.41 -15.71 -11.91
CA GLN A 47 -2.48 -17.17 -12.01
C GLN A 47 -1.52 -17.76 -13.06
N ARG A 48 -0.93 -16.92 -13.92
CA ARG A 48 -0.08 -17.38 -15.06
C ARG A 48 1.40 -17.00 -14.96
N SER A 49 1.76 -16.07 -14.07
CA SER A 49 3.15 -15.60 -13.91
C SER A 49 3.99 -16.49 -13.01
N GLY A 50 3.36 -17.39 -12.24
CA GLY A 50 4.06 -18.27 -11.30
C GLY A 50 4.44 -17.61 -9.97
N HIS A 51 3.88 -16.45 -9.63
CA HIS A 51 4.18 -15.70 -8.39
C HIS A 51 3.34 -16.09 -7.16
N LEU A 52 2.28 -16.91 -7.32
CA LEU A 52 1.39 -17.35 -6.23
C LEU A 52 2.01 -18.36 -5.25
N GLY A 53 3.34 -18.48 -5.23
CA GLY A 53 4.10 -19.31 -4.29
C GLY A 53 4.83 -18.50 -3.22
N LEU A 54 4.47 -17.22 -3.01
CA LEU A 54 5.23 -16.31 -2.14
C LEU A 54 5.32 -16.81 -0.69
N ALA A 55 4.22 -17.26 -0.08
CA ALA A 55 4.24 -17.78 1.29
C ALA A 55 5.27 -18.92 1.47
N ARG A 56 5.36 -19.84 0.49
CA ARG A 56 6.35 -20.94 0.49
C ARG A 56 7.78 -20.42 0.39
N VAL A 57 7.99 -19.38 -0.40
CA VAL A 57 9.31 -18.75 -0.60
C VAL A 57 9.75 -18.03 0.66
N LEU A 58 8.86 -17.30 1.32
CA LEU A 58 9.14 -16.60 2.57
C LEU A 58 9.50 -17.58 3.71
N ARG A 59 8.82 -18.72 3.80
CA ARG A 59 9.12 -19.75 4.81
C ARG A 59 10.43 -20.49 4.59
N SER A 60 11.02 -20.41 3.39
CA SER A 60 12.25 -21.14 3.09
C SER A 60 13.46 -20.54 3.84
N PRO A 61 14.26 -21.34 4.55
CA PRO A 61 15.49 -20.85 5.19
C PRO A 61 16.61 -20.55 4.18
N ASP A 62 16.47 -20.99 2.93
CA ASP A 62 17.51 -20.84 1.90
C ASP A 62 17.42 -19.53 1.11
N VAL A 63 16.28 -18.85 1.19
CA VAL A 63 16.05 -17.54 0.56
C VAL A 63 16.32 -16.47 1.61
N ASP A 64 17.25 -15.54 1.36
CA ASP A 64 17.57 -14.45 2.30
C ASP A 64 16.97 -13.11 1.87
N PHE A 65 16.79 -12.89 0.56
CA PHE A 65 16.27 -11.64 0.04
C PHE A 65 15.34 -11.85 -1.16
N LEU A 66 14.46 -10.88 -1.36
CA LEU A 66 13.63 -10.74 -2.55
C LEU A 66 13.90 -9.40 -3.19
N VAL A 67 13.87 -9.39 -4.51
CA VAL A 67 14.03 -8.18 -5.32
C VAL A 67 12.69 -7.81 -5.90
N SER A 68 12.40 -6.52 -5.89
CA SER A 68 11.22 -5.92 -6.48
C SER A 68 11.66 -4.72 -7.30
N PRO A 69 11.24 -4.58 -8.56
CA PRO A 69 11.09 -3.25 -9.11
C PRO A 69 10.10 -2.47 -8.23
N TYR A 70 10.19 -1.15 -8.24
CA TYR A 70 9.10 -0.33 -7.70
C TYR A 70 7.92 -0.29 -8.70
N SER A 71 6.71 -0.03 -8.22
CA SER A 71 5.51 -0.09 -9.06
C SER A 71 5.60 0.82 -10.28
N TYR A 72 5.15 0.31 -11.42
CA TYR A 72 5.16 1.05 -12.69
C TYR A 72 3.85 1.81 -12.92
N GLY A 73 2.78 1.50 -12.17
CA GLY A 73 1.45 2.03 -12.43
C GLY A 73 1.29 3.54 -12.26
N PHE A 74 2.05 4.15 -11.36
CA PHE A 74 2.07 5.61 -11.21
C PHE A 74 3.46 6.14 -10.86
N ARG A 75 4.48 5.72 -11.62
CA ARG A 75 5.87 6.08 -11.30
C ARG A 75 6.24 7.56 -11.49
N GLY A 76 5.43 8.31 -12.24
CA GLY A 76 5.67 9.72 -12.55
C GLY A 76 5.57 10.63 -11.34
N LEU A 77 5.70 11.94 -11.58
CA LEU A 77 5.57 12.97 -10.56
C LEU A 77 4.18 12.90 -9.89
N GLY A 78 4.13 12.99 -8.57
CA GLY A 78 2.91 12.94 -7.78
C GLY A 78 2.43 11.55 -7.40
N GLY A 79 2.96 10.50 -8.04
CA GLY A 79 2.69 9.10 -7.68
C GLY A 79 3.58 8.58 -6.55
N ASP A 80 3.30 7.36 -6.10
CA ASP A 80 4.14 6.58 -5.16
C ASP A 80 5.11 5.70 -5.97
N GLY A 81 6.23 5.27 -5.36
CA GLY A 81 7.11 4.22 -5.88
C GLY A 81 7.20 2.99 -4.94
N PRO A 82 6.11 2.26 -4.69
CA PRO A 82 6.09 1.19 -3.69
C PRO A 82 6.58 -0.16 -4.24
N SER A 83 7.03 -1.07 -3.37
CA SER A 83 7.43 -2.44 -3.72
C SER A 83 6.26 -3.30 -4.21
N MET A 84 6.42 -3.99 -5.34
CA MET A 84 5.42 -4.87 -5.93
C MET A 84 5.03 -6.08 -5.05
N LEU A 85 5.81 -6.41 -4.02
CA LEU A 85 5.48 -7.47 -3.06
C LEU A 85 4.93 -6.92 -1.73
N PRO A 86 4.17 -7.72 -0.96
CA PRO A 86 3.84 -7.45 0.44
C PRO A 86 5.11 -7.41 1.31
N ALA A 87 5.77 -6.25 1.37
CA ALA A 87 7.12 -6.13 1.91
C ALA A 87 7.21 -6.47 3.40
N GLU A 88 6.15 -6.18 4.16
CA GLU A 88 6.12 -6.45 5.59
C GLU A 88 5.94 -7.94 5.90
N SER A 89 5.33 -8.71 4.99
CA SER A 89 5.41 -10.18 5.06
C SER A 89 6.83 -10.67 4.90
N ALA A 90 7.56 -10.18 3.91
CA ALA A 90 8.97 -10.55 3.73
C ALA A 90 9.81 -10.22 4.98
N ARG A 91 9.57 -9.06 5.60
CA ARG A 91 10.22 -8.65 6.86
C ARG A 91 9.91 -9.60 8.02
N LEU A 92 8.67 -10.06 8.18
CA LEU A 92 8.29 -11.02 9.25
C LEU A 92 9.05 -12.35 9.15
N HIS A 93 9.45 -12.75 7.94
CA HIS A 93 10.26 -13.94 7.72
C HIS A 93 11.78 -13.66 7.70
N GLY A 94 12.19 -12.47 8.14
CA GLY A 94 13.59 -12.05 8.17
C GLY A 94 14.22 -11.92 6.78
N LYS A 95 13.41 -11.66 5.75
CA LYS A 95 13.90 -11.48 4.37
C LYS A 95 14.20 -10.01 4.11
N LEU A 96 15.33 -9.74 3.47
CA LEU A 96 15.64 -8.42 2.96
C LEU A 96 14.82 -8.16 1.68
N VAL A 97 14.19 -6.99 1.59
CA VAL A 97 13.54 -6.52 0.37
C VAL A 97 14.45 -5.51 -0.30
N LEU A 98 14.83 -5.79 -1.54
CA LEU A 98 15.67 -4.92 -2.37
C LEU A 98 14.83 -4.31 -3.47
N ILE A 99 14.81 -2.99 -3.53
CA ILE A 99 14.15 -2.25 -4.59
C ILE A 99 15.14 -2.02 -5.72
N GLU A 100 14.80 -2.52 -6.91
CA GLU A 100 15.43 -2.10 -8.15
C GLU A 100 14.73 -0.83 -8.65
N ASP A 101 15.47 0.28 -8.64
CA ASP A 101 14.99 1.54 -9.16
C ASP A 101 15.51 1.76 -10.59
N ASP A 102 14.64 1.44 -11.54
CA ASP A 102 14.83 1.64 -12.98
C ASP A 102 14.08 2.89 -13.49
N THR A 103 13.96 3.92 -12.64
CA THR A 103 13.29 5.19 -12.96
C THR A 103 13.70 5.74 -14.31
N ARG A 104 12.70 5.99 -15.17
CA ARG A 104 12.88 6.74 -16.41
C ARG A 104 13.07 8.22 -16.09
N THR A 105 14.30 8.68 -16.24
CA THR A 105 14.70 10.06 -16.00
C THR A 105 14.49 10.90 -17.26
N HIS A 106 14.72 12.20 -17.16
CA HIS A 106 14.68 13.10 -18.32
C HIS A 106 15.75 12.82 -19.39
N THR A 107 16.75 11.97 -19.09
CA THR A 107 17.79 11.57 -20.05
C THR A 107 17.41 10.34 -20.88
N ASP A 108 16.36 9.62 -20.48
CA ASP A 108 15.87 8.48 -21.25
C ASP A 108 15.30 8.93 -22.60
N PRO A 109 15.38 8.09 -23.65
CA PRO A 109 14.65 8.34 -24.89
C PRO A 109 13.15 8.51 -24.61
N ALA A 110 12.56 9.53 -25.22
CA ALA A 110 11.13 9.79 -25.10
C ALA A 110 10.32 8.58 -25.59
N ASP A 111 9.40 8.11 -24.76
CA ASP A 111 8.40 7.12 -25.12
C ASP A 111 7.06 7.57 -24.55
N THR A 112 6.12 7.91 -25.42
CA THR A 112 4.80 8.46 -25.05
C THR A 112 3.95 7.52 -24.22
N ASN A 113 4.33 6.25 -24.10
CA ASN A 113 3.54 5.23 -23.42
C ASN A 113 4.06 4.89 -22.02
N TYR A 114 5.23 5.42 -21.64
CA TYR A 114 5.85 5.12 -20.37
C TYR A 114 6.09 6.41 -19.60
N GLY A 115 5.63 6.47 -18.35
CA GLY A 115 5.90 7.60 -17.47
C GLY A 115 7.40 7.88 -17.36
N GLN A 116 7.79 9.13 -17.58
CA GLN A 116 9.16 9.62 -17.62
C GLN A 116 9.23 11.03 -17.02
N ALA A 117 10.29 11.34 -16.27
CA ALA A 117 10.53 12.69 -15.77
C ALA A 117 10.82 13.66 -16.93
N ARG A 118 10.26 14.87 -16.89
CA ARG A 118 10.40 15.86 -17.99
C ARG A 118 11.72 16.62 -17.97
N ASN A 119 12.32 16.76 -16.80
CA ASN A 119 13.56 17.52 -16.60
C ASN A 119 14.34 16.99 -15.38
N LEU A 120 15.50 17.58 -15.12
CA LEU A 120 16.37 17.22 -14.01
C LEU A 120 15.70 17.43 -12.63
N ALA A 121 14.88 18.48 -12.48
CA ALA A 121 14.20 18.74 -11.21
C ALA A 121 13.20 17.63 -10.87
N GLU A 122 12.38 17.21 -11.83
CA GLU A 122 11.46 16.07 -11.66
C GLU A 122 12.20 14.75 -11.44
N SER A 123 13.30 14.53 -12.18
CA SER A 123 14.13 13.34 -12.00
C SER A 123 14.65 13.28 -10.56
N SER A 124 15.16 14.41 -10.06
CA SER A 124 15.65 14.52 -8.68
C SER A 124 14.55 14.30 -7.65
N ALA A 125 13.35 14.88 -7.87
CA ALA A 125 12.22 14.72 -6.96
C ALA A 125 11.73 13.26 -6.88
N ILE A 126 11.62 12.59 -8.02
CA ILE A 126 11.20 11.17 -8.12
C ILE A 126 12.24 10.26 -7.47
N LEU A 127 13.53 10.46 -7.75
CA LEU A 127 14.60 9.66 -7.13
C LEU A 127 14.67 9.87 -5.61
N LYS A 128 14.52 11.12 -5.14
CA LYS A 128 14.40 11.43 -3.71
C LYS A 128 13.17 10.74 -3.10
N ARG A 129 12.03 10.70 -3.80
CA ARG A 129 10.81 10.00 -3.35
C ARG A 129 11.08 8.51 -3.16
N ASN A 130 11.66 7.86 -4.16
CA ASN A 130 11.94 6.43 -4.12
C ASN A 130 12.92 6.10 -2.99
N PHE A 131 13.98 6.91 -2.83
CA PHE A 131 14.90 6.79 -1.70
C PHE A 131 14.20 6.96 -0.35
N ALA A 132 13.37 8.00 -0.18
CA ALA A 132 12.64 8.26 1.06
C ALA A 132 11.70 7.08 1.42
N GLY A 133 11.01 6.52 0.43
CA GLY A 133 10.15 5.35 0.62
C GLY A 133 10.92 4.10 1.05
N ALA A 134 12.05 3.80 0.41
CA ALA A 134 12.89 2.66 0.76
C ALA A 134 13.54 2.83 2.14
N ALA A 135 14.07 4.03 2.43
CA ALA A 135 14.68 4.36 3.71
C ALA A 135 13.68 4.22 4.85
N ALA A 136 12.48 4.82 4.74
CA ALA A 136 11.45 4.74 5.78
C ALA A 136 10.97 3.31 6.03
N ARG A 137 10.89 2.46 4.99
CA ARG A 137 10.38 1.08 5.12
C ARG A 137 11.41 0.03 5.51
N GLY A 138 12.67 0.41 5.75
CA GLY A 138 13.67 -0.61 6.09
C GLY A 138 14.22 -1.38 4.89
N GLN A 139 14.00 -0.91 3.66
CA GLN A 139 14.33 -1.65 2.44
C GLN A 139 15.73 -1.30 1.92
N GLY A 140 16.34 -2.23 1.19
CA GLY A 140 17.51 -1.93 0.37
C GLY A 140 17.09 -1.34 -0.97
N LEU A 141 17.99 -0.58 -1.60
CA LEU A 141 17.75 0.10 -2.86
C LEU A 141 19.01 0.05 -3.71
N TRP A 142 18.87 -0.27 -4.98
CA TRP A 142 19.87 0.01 -6.00
C TRP A 142 19.23 0.70 -7.18
N TRP A 143 20.06 1.39 -7.96
CA TRP A 143 19.64 2.03 -9.19
C TRP A 143 20.17 1.27 -10.40
N ALA A 144 19.31 1.09 -11.39
CA ALA A 144 19.74 0.58 -12.68
C ALA A 144 20.75 1.57 -13.29
N GLY A 145 22.03 1.19 -13.37
CA GLY A 145 23.11 2.09 -13.77
C GLY A 145 22.95 2.69 -15.17
N TRP A 146 22.19 2.03 -16.05
CA TRP A 146 21.86 2.53 -17.38
C TRP A 146 20.71 3.55 -17.40
N LYS A 147 20.00 3.73 -16.28
CA LYS A 147 18.93 4.72 -16.09
C LYS A 147 19.42 5.99 -15.41
N ILE A 148 20.29 5.83 -14.40
CA ILE A 148 20.92 6.95 -13.68
C ILE A 148 22.38 7.07 -14.14
N ASP A 149 22.53 7.56 -15.36
CA ASP A 149 23.81 7.65 -16.04
C ASP A 149 24.47 9.01 -15.76
N THR A 150 25.51 9.00 -14.92
CA THR A 150 26.26 10.21 -14.55
C THR A 150 27.10 10.79 -15.69
N ALA A 151 27.34 10.03 -16.76
CA ALA A 151 28.01 10.56 -17.95
C ALA A 151 27.06 11.39 -18.81
N LYS A 152 25.78 10.97 -18.88
CA LYS A 152 24.72 11.73 -19.57
C LYS A 152 24.23 12.93 -18.76
N GLU A 153 24.11 12.76 -17.44
CA GLU A 153 23.70 13.82 -16.52
C GLU A 153 24.62 13.86 -15.29
N PRO A 154 25.66 14.71 -15.31
CA PRO A 154 26.61 14.84 -14.19
C PRO A 154 25.97 15.20 -12.86
N ALA A 155 24.81 15.88 -12.85
CA ALA A 155 24.11 16.24 -11.61
C ALA A 155 23.67 15.02 -10.79
N PHE A 156 23.47 13.86 -11.41
CA PHE A 156 23.13 12.62 -10.70
C PHE A 156 24.24 12.16 -9.75
N LEU A 157 25.51 12.51 -10.01
CA LEU A 157 26.61 12.13 -9.11
C LEU A 157 26.44 12.76 -7.71
N GLY A 158 26.03 14.03 -7.65
CA GLY A 158 25.75 14.71 -6.38
C GLY A 158 24.61 14.04 -5.62
N LEU A 159 23.55 13.66 -6.34
CA LEU A 159 22.39 12.98 -5.78
C LEU A 159 22.74 11.58 -5.25
N LEU A 160 23.49 10.78 -6.01
CA LEU A 160 23.96 9.46 -5.59
C LEU A 160 24.87 9.52 -4.35
N LYS A 161 25.77 10.52 -4.28
CA LYS A 161 26.59 10.76 -3.08
C LYS A 161 25.73 11.12 -1.87
N ALA A 162 24.70 11.95 -2.06
CA ALA A 162 23.76 12.27 -0.99
C ALA A 162 23.01 11.03 -0.53
N PHE A 163 22.49 10.20 -1.44
CA PHE A 163 21.82 8.95 -1.10
C PHE A 163 22.73 7.95 -0.38
N GLN A 164 24.01 7.84 -0.77
CA GLN A 164 24.94 6.96 -0.07
C GLN A 164 25.18 7.43 1.37
N ARG A 165 25.42 8.73 1.57
CA ARG A 165 25.60 9.32 2.90
C ARG A 165 24.35 9.15 3.76
N LEU A 166 23.18 9.51 3.22
CA LEU A 166 21.92 9.39 3.93
C LEU A 166 21.55 7.92 4.17
N GLY A 167 21.83 7.03 3.24
CA GLY A 167 21.62 5.59 3.39
C GLY A 167 22.45 5.04 4.54
N ALA A 168 23.74 5.39 4.62
CA ALA A 168 24.60 5.04 5.75
C ALA A 168 24.06 5.61 7.08
N PHE A 169 23.62 6.87 7.10
CA PHE A 169 22.98 7.47 8.28
C PHE A 169 21.72 6.69 8.70
N THR A 170 20.85 6.32 7.76
CA THR A 170 19.61 5.61 8.11
C THR A 170 19.85 4.25 8.77
N LEU A 171 21.04 3.67 8.64
CA LEU A 171 21.40 2.43 9.34
C LEU A 171 21.60 2.62 10.85
N SER A 172 21.88 3.85 11.32
CA SER A 172 21.99 4.16 12.76
C SER A 172 20.65 4.50 13.42
N LEU A 173 19.57 4.62 12.63
CA LEU A 173 18.25 5.05 13.09
C LEU A 173 17.35 3.87 13.49
N ASP A 174 16.43 4.13 14.43
CA ASP A 174 15.29 3.25 14.67
C ASP A 174 14.24 3.42 13.55
N ARG A 175 14.30 2.50 12.59
CA ARG A 175 13.36 2.43 11.45
C ARG A 175 12.34 1.32 11.60
N ARG A 176 12.05 0.88 12.84
CA ARG A 176 10.92 -0.03 13.09
C ARG A 176 9.62 0.64 12.57
N PRO A 177 8.72 -0.11 11.92
CA PRO A 177 7.49 0.48 11.39
C PRO A 177 6.66 1.16 12.46
N SER A 178 6.00 2.25 12.06
CA SER A 178 5.09 3.04 12.90
C SER A 178 3.65 3.01 12.38
N SER A 179 3.35 2.10 11.44
CA SER A 179 2.04 1.91 10.84
C SER A 179 1.02 1.40 11.85
N GLU A 180 -0.16 2.01 11.85
CA GLU A 180 -1.34 1.55 12.60
C GLU A 180 -2.44 1.02 11.68
N VAL A 181 -2.13 0.94 10.38
CA VAL A 181 -2.96 0.36 9.30
C VAL A 181 -2.24 -0.85 8.70
N ALA A 182 -2.94 -1.97 8.61
CA ALA A 182 -2.53 -3.13 7.82
C ALA A 182 -3.39 -3.26 6.56
N VAL A 183 -2.76 -3.39 5.41
CA VAL A 183 -3.39 -3.70 4.12
C VAL A 183 -3.07 -5.15 3.78
N VAL A 184 -4.10 -5.96 3.57
CA VAL A 184 -3.98 -7.41 3.55
C VAL A 184 -4.48 -7.95 2.22
N ILE A 185 -3.62 -8.71 1.55
CA ILE A 185 -3.92 -9.47 0.34
C ILE A 185 -3.90 -10.97 0.67
N ASP A 186 -4.84 -11.72 0.11
CA ASP A 186 -4.87 -13.17 0.22
C ASP A 186 -4.41 -13.82 -1.09
N ASP A 187 -3.28 -14.51 -1.03
CA ASP A 187 -2.74 -15.24 -2.18
C ASP A 187 -3.55 -16.51 -2.49
N GLU A 188 -4.27 -17.07 -1.50
CA GLU A 188 -5.13 -18.22 -1.73
C GLU A 188 -6.39 -17.85 -2.51
N SER A 189 -7.02 -16.71 -2.20
CA SER A 189 -8.21 -16.22 -2.92
C SER A 189 -7.96 -16.00 -4.41
N LEU A 190 -6.74 -15.65 -4.82
CA LEU A 190 -6.36 -15.51 -6.23
C LEU A 190 -6.51 -16.83 -7.04
N TYR A 191 -6.54 -18.00 -6.39
CA TYR A 191 -6.85 -19.28 -7.06
C TYR A 191 -8.36 -19.52 -7.27
N TYR A 192 -9.22 -18.79 -6.55
CA TYR A 192 -10.68 -18.94 -6.60
C TYR A 192 -11.36 -17.81 -7.40
N GLU A 193 -10.57 -16.82 -7.82
CA GLU A 193 -11.03 -15.70 -8.63
C GLU A 193 -10.94 -16.02 -10.12
N SER A 194 -11.67 -15.24 -10.93
CA SER A 194 -11.50 -15.24 -12.38
C SER A 194 -10.07 -14.84 -12.75
N VAL A 195 -9.56 -15.35 -13.87
CA VAL A 195 -8.28 -14.91 -14.45
C VAL A 195 -8.35 -13.51 -15.07
N LYS A 196 -9.51 -12.84 -15.01
CA LYS A 196 -9.71 -11.50 -15.55
C LYS A 196 -9.20 -10.44 -14.58
N ASN A 197 -8.67 -9.34 -15.11
CA ASN A 197 -8.21 -8.22 -14.30
C ASN A 197 -9.31 -7.21 -13.91
N SER A 198 -10.56 -7.46 -14.30
CA SER A 198 -11.70 -6.55 -14.10
C SER A 198 -11.89 -6.10 -12.66
N LEU A 199 -11.62 -6.99 -11.69
CA LEU A 199 -11.68 -6.67 -10.27
C LEU A 199 -10.32 -6.18 -9.75
N ASP A 200 -9.28 -6.99 -9.93
CA ASP A 200 -7.99 -6.80 -9.26
C ASP A 200 -7.27 -5.52 -9.66
N LEU A 201 -7.51 -5.03 -10.88
CA LEU A 201 -6.93 -3.77 -11.32
C LEU A 201 -7.38 -2.64 -10.39
N SER A 202 -8.68 -2.53 -10.13
CA SER A 202 -9.21 -1.50 -9.23
C SER A 202 -9.05 -1.86 -7.75
N LEU A 203 -9.20 -3.15 -7.40
CA LEU A 203 -9.21 -3.62 -6.02
C LEU A 203 -7.83 -3.65 -5.37
N ILE A 204 -6.80 -4.09 -6.10
CA ILE A 204 -5.46 -4.31 -5.55
C ILE A 204 -4.51 -3.23 -6.08
N PHE A 205 -4.38 -3.13 -7.40
CA PHE A 205 -3.36 -2.31 -8.05
C PHE A 205 -3.63 -0.81 -7.88
N GLU A 206 -4.80 -0.33 -8.31
CA GLU A 206 -5.20 1.07 -8.21
C GLU A 206 -5.39 1.50 -6.76
N GLN A 207 -6.04 0.68 -5.93
CA GLN A 207 -6.25 0.98 -4.52
C GLN A 207 -4.93 1.31 -3.80
N ARG A 208 -3.87 0.57 -4.11
CA ARG A 208 -2.50 0.75 -3.61
C ARG A 208 -1.81 2.00 -4.16
N LEU A 209 -2.13 2.45 -5.37
CA LEU A 209 -1.45 3.57 -6.02
C LEU A 209 -2.14 4.93 -5.80
N TRP A 210 -3.45 4.93 -5.59
CA TRP A 210 -4.25 6.15 -5.50
C TRP A 210 -4.59 6.51 -4.06
N GLY A 211 -5.49 5.75 -3.44
CA GLY A 211 -6.04 6.09 -2.13
C GLY A 211 -5.05 5.91 -0.98
N LEU A 212 -4.46 4.71 -0.88
CA LEU A 212 -3.63 4.31 0.26
C LEU A 212 -2.43 5.24 0.55
N PRO A 213 -1.56 5.60 -0.42
CA PRO A 213 -0.37 6.40 -0.14
C PRO A 213 -0.66 7.84 0.29
N ARG A 214 -1.91 8.30 0.10
CA ARG A 214 -2.35 9.68 0.39
C ARG A 214 -3.32 9.76 1.56
N LEU A 215 -3.58 8.66 2.26
CA LEU A 215 -4.52 8.64 3.38
C LEU A 215 -4.01 9.49 4.57
N GLY A 216 -2.71 9.79 4.63
CA GLY A 216 -2.12 10.67 5.65
C GLY A 216 -1.45 9.95 6.82
N ALA A 217 -1.37 8.62 6.77
CA ALA A 217 -0.67 7.78 7.73
C ALA A 217 0.05 6.63 7.00
N PRO A 218 1.15 6.09 7.55
CA PRO A 218 1.82 4.92 7.01
C PRO A 218 0.94 3.66 7.15
N PHE A 219 1.14 2.71 6.25
CA PHE A 219 0.49 1.40 6.26
C PHE A 219 1.49 0.30 5.91
N ASP A 220 1.23 -0.89 6.45
CA ASP A 220 2.01 -2.09 6.20
C ASP A 220 1.23 -3.05 5.28
N THR A 221 1.91 -3.82 4.45
CA THR A 221 1.31 -4.76 3.49
C THR A 221 1.62 -6.22 3.83
N TYR A 222 0.57 -7.02 3.99
CA TYR A 222 0.68 -8.41 4.42
C TYR A 222 -0.02 -9.41 3.51
N LEU A 223 0.56 -10.60 3.39
CA LEU A 223 -0.16 -11.82 3.07
C LEU A 223 -1.10 -12.17 4.21
N LEU A 224 -2.32 -12.59 3.88
CA LEU A 224 -3.29 -13.01 4.88
C LEU A 224 -2.76 -14.19 5.71
N CYS A 225 -2.12 -15.19 5.10
CA CYS A 225 -1.55 -16.32 5.85
C CYS A 225 -0.54 -15.88 6.92
N ASP A 226 0.29 -14.87 6.64
CA ASP A 226 1.25 -14.34 7.62
C ASP A 226 0.56 -13.56 8.73
N LEU A 227 -0.50 -12.80 8.41
CA LEU A 227 -1.34 -12.18 9.44
C LEU A 227 -1.95 -13.20 10.40
N LEU A 228 -2.32 -14.38 9.92
CA LEU A 228 -2.96 -15.42 10.72
C LEU A 228 -1.96 -16.27 11.54
N GLU A 229 -0.75 -16.47 11.02
CA GLU A 229 0.22 -17.42 11.57
C GLU A 229 1.38 -16.76 12.35
N LYS A 230 1.62 -15.46 12.14
CA LYS A 230 2.75 -14.73 12.74
C LYS A 230 2.27 -13.72 13.78
N ASP A 231 3.22 -13.32 14.63
CA ASP A 231 3.01 -12.22 15.57
C ASP A 231 3.18 -10.88 14.84
N CYS A 232 2.13 -10.50 14.10
CA CYS A 232 2.06 -9.18 13.48
C CYS A 232 1.85 -8.10 14.55
N PRO A 233 2.38 -6.87 14.34
CA PRO A 233 2.04 -5.74 15.20
C PRO A 233 0.52 -5.57 15.36
N PRO A 234 0.03 -5.08 16.51
CA PRO A 234 -1.38 -4.77 16.66
C PRO A 234 -1.73 -3.53 15.83
N TYR A 235 -2.59 -3.70 14.82
CA TYR A 235 -3.12 -2.59 14.03
C TYR A 235 -4.48 -2.12 14.55
N LYS A 236 -4.78 -0.84 14.34
CA LYS A 236 -6.08 -0.24 14.64
C LYS A 236 -7.06 -0.43 13.47
N LEU A 237 -6.56 -0.34 12.24
CA LEU A 237 -7.32 -0.54 11.01
C LEU A 237 -6.72 -1.69 10.19
N TYR A 238 -7.59 -2.62 9.76
CA TYR A 238 -7.27 -3.66 8.79
C TYR A 238 -8.06 -3.41 7.51
N VAL A 239 -7.37 -3.29 6.38
CA VAL A 239 -7.96 -3.14 5.05
C VAL A 239 -7.76 -4.45 4.31
N PHE A 240 -8.84 -5.20 4.10
CA PHE A 240 -8.78 -6.48 3.39
C PHE A 240 -9.15 -6.27 1.93
N LEU A 241 -8.20 -6.54 1.05
CA LEU A 241 -8.39 -6.38 -0.39
C LEU A 241 -9.26 -7.52 -0.94
N ASN A 242 -8.83 -8.77 -0.81
CA ASN A 242 -9.50 -9.91 -1.42
C ASN A 242 -9.65 -11.15 -0.50
N PRO A 243 -10.18 -11.04 0.74
CA PRO A 243 -10.32 -12.21 1.62
C PRO A 243 -11.54 -13.06 1.21
N PHE A 244 -11.63 -13.50 -0.05
CA PHE A 244 -12.84 -14.09 -0.63
C PHE A 244 -13.02 -15.54 -0.23
N ARG A 245 -11.93 -16.32 -0.21
CA ARG A 245 -11.93 -17.72 0.23
C ARG A 245 -11.26 -17.88 1.57
N LEU A 246 -12.01 -18.40 2.55
CA LEU A 246 -11.51 -18.70 3.90
C LEU A 246 -12.17 -19.97 4.45
N ASP A 247 -11.39 -21.00 4.75
CA ASP A 247 -11.88 -22.12 5.57
C ASP A 247 -12.20 -21.69 7.02
N GLY A 248 -12.82 -22.61 7.76
CA GLY A 248 -13.20 -22.38 9.15
C GLY A 248 -12.02 -22.05 10.07
N GLY A 249 -10.83 -22.60 9.81
CA GLY A 249 -9.63 -22.34 10.59
C GLY A 249 -9.11 -20.92 10.38
N ARG A 250 -8.90 -20.54 9.11
CA ARG A 250 -8.44 -19.20 8.71
C ARG A 250 -9.41 -18.11 9.14
N ARG A 251 -10.72 -18.37 9.02
CA ARG A 251 -11.79 -17.49 9.50
C ARG A 251 -11.74 -17.30 11.02
N SER A 252 -11.70 -18.39 11.78
CA SER A 252 -11.65 -18.31 13.24
C SER A 252 -10.39 -17.56 13.74
N ALA A 253 -9.26 -17.75 13.06
CA ALA A 253 -8.04 -17.00 13.35
C ALA A 253 -8.20 -15.51 13.04
N LEU A 254 -8.79 -15.17 11.88
CA LEU A 254 -9.04 -13.80 11.48
C LEU A 254 -9.99 -13.08 12.45
N GLU A 255 -11.07 -13.74 12.86
CA GLU A 255 -12.03 -13.20 13.83
C GLU A 255 -11.36 -12.88 15.17
N LYS A 256 -10.48 -13.75 15.69
CA LYS A 256 -9.72 -13.49 16.92
C LYS A 256 -8.80 -12.28 16.81
N ILE A 257 -8.35 -11.95 15.59
CA ILE A 257 -7.51 -10.78 15.32
C ILE A 257 -8.37 -9.53 15.24
N VAL A 258 -9.46 -9.53 14.49
CA VAL A 258 -10.21 -8.29 14.19
C VAL A 258 -11.31 -7.98 15.21
N ARG A 259 -11.89 -8.98 15.88
CA ARG A 259 -13.07 -8.81 16.76
C ARG A 259 -12.71 -8.51 18.22
N ARG A 260 -11.75 -7.62 18.43
CA ARG A 260 -11.31 -7.21 19.77
C ARG A 260 -10.64 -5.84 19.75
N ASP A 261 -10.32 -5.31 20.93
CA ASP A 261 -9.52 -4.10 21.12
C ASP A 261 -10.01 -2.86 20.36
N ARG A 262 -11.31 -2.77 20.04
CA ARG A 262 -11.93 -1.72 19.22
C ARG A 262 -11.30 -1.56 17.83
N ARG A 263 -10.77 -2.65 17.28
CA ARG A 263 -10.18 -2.66 15.92
C ARG A 263 -11.26 -2.42 14.87
N VAL A 264 -10.86 -1.84 13.74
CA VAL A 264 -11.73 -1.61 12.60
C VAL A 264 -11.29 -2.49 11.45
N ALA A 265 -12.22 -3.18 10.80
CA ALA A 265 -11.99 -3.94 9.58
C ALA A 265 -12.75 -3.29 8.42
N LEU A 266 -12.02 -2.92 7.37
CA LEU A 266 -12.57 -2.52 6.08
C LEU A 266 -12.57 -3.72 5.14
N TRP A 267 -13.77 -4.12 4.71
CA TRP A 267 -14.00 -5.19 3.76
C TRP A 267 -14.42 -4.63 2.41
N ILE A 268 -13.84 -5.15 1.33
CA ILE A 268 -14.13 -4.68 -0.02
C ILE A 268 -14.72 -5.83 -0.84
N TYR A 269 -15.80 -5.55 -1.56
CA TYR A 269 -16.47 -6.45 -2.50
C TYR A 269 -17.08 -7.73 -1.90
N ALA A 270 -16.37 -8.88 -1.88
CA ALA A 270 -16.95 -10.19 -1.59
C ALA A 270 -16.30 -10.92 -0.38
N PRO A 271 -16.08 -10.26 0.76
CA PRO A 271 -15.32 -10.82 1.88
C PRO A 271 -15.94 -12.12 2.42
N GLY A 272 -15.18 -13.22 2.36
CA GLY A 272 -15.54 -14.50 2.94
C GLY A 272 -16.68 -15.24 2.24
N LEU A 273 -17.02 -14.87 1.00
CA LEU A 273 -18.09 -15.53 0.23
C LEU A 273 -17.87 -17.05 0.09
N ILE A 274 -16.61 -17.45 -0.12
CA ILE A 274 -16.23 -18.81 -0.48
C ILE A 274 -15.74 -19.57 0.77
N ARG A 275 -16.42 -20.67 1.10
CA ARG A 275 -15.96 -21.70 2.03
C ARG A 275 -15.86 -23.03 1.29
N ASP A 276 -16.67 -24.01 1.73
CA ASP A 276 -16.95 -25.24 0.98
C ASP A 276 -18.08 -24.99 -0.05
N ASP A 277 -18.84 -23.91 0.13
CA ASP A 277 -19.92 -23.40 -0.72
C ASP A 277 -19.77 -21.89 -0.99
N LEU A 278 -20.62 -21.36 -1.89
CA LEU A 278 -20.77 -19.93 -2.16
C LEU A 278 -22.03 -19.42 -1.45
N SER A 279 -21.87 -18.59 -0.40
CA SER A 279 -23.02 -18.18 0.42
C SER A 279 -22.87 -16.78 1.03
N LEU A 280 -23.99 -16.04 1.05
CA LEU A 280 -24.08 -14.75 1.75
C LEU A 280 -24.01 -14.91 3.27
N GLU A 281 -24.43 -16.06 3.81
CA GLU A 281 -24.23 -16.36 5.24
C GLU A 281 -22.74 -16.50 5.55
N ASN A 282 -21.91 -16.99 4.63
CA ASN A 282 -20.46 -17.00 4.82
C ASN A 282 -19.89 -15.57 4.91
N MET A 283 -20.40 -14.62 4.13
CA MET A 283 -19.99 -13.21 4.23
C MET A 283 -20.45 -12.59 5.56
N ARG A 284 -21.70 -12.86 5.94
CA ARG A 284 -22.27 -12.39 7.21
C ARG A 284 -21.52 -12.93 8.41
N ASP A 285 -21.19 -14.20 8.41
CA ASP A 285 -20.44 -14.84 9.48
C ASP A 285 -19.07 -14.19 9.69
N LEU A 286 -18.43 -13.67 8.64
CA LEU A 286 -17.11 -13.02 8.73
C LEU A 286 -17.23 -11.55 9.17
N THR A 287 -18.11 -10.81 8.50
CA THR A 287 -18.18 -9.35 8.61
C THR A 287 -19.18 -8.89 9.66
N GLY A 288 -20.07 -9.77 10.12
CA GLY A 288 -21.21 -9.45 10.97
C GLY A 288 -22.31 -8.64 10.26
N ILE A 289 -22.20 -8.40 8.95
CA ILE A 289 -23.15 -7.62 8.14
C ILE A 289 -23.98 -8.56 7.27
N ARG A 290 -25.29 -8.35 7.17
CA ARG A 290 -26.14 -9.07 6.20
C ARG A 290 -26.06 -8.44 4.82
N PHE A 291 -26.09 -9.29 3.78
CA PHE A 291 -25.93 -8.87 2.40
C PHE A 291 -27.06 -9.36 1.50
N GLY A 292 -27.28 -8.63 0.42
CA GLY A 292 -27.99 -9.10 -0.78
C GLY A 292 -27.03 -9.21 -1.96
N MET A 293 -27.46 -9.94 -3.00
CA MET A 293 -26.69 -10.22 -4.21
C MET A 293 -27.47 -9.86 -5.47
N GLY A 294 -26.78 -9.34 -6.48
CA GLY A 294 -27.30 -9.22 -7.84
C GLY A 294 -26.39 -9.92 -8.85
N GLU A 295 -26.97 -10.67 -9.77
CA GLU A 295 -26.20 -11.48 -10.73
C GLU A 295 -25.81 -10.71 -12.00
N GLN A 296 -26.45 -9.58 -12.26
CA GLN A 296 -26.26 -8.81 -13.49
C GLN A 296 -24.90 -8.10 -13.48
N PRO A 297 -24.00 -8.37 -14.45
CA PRO A 297 -22.70 -7.70 -14.53
C PRO A 297 -22.83 -6.19 -14.70
N TRP A 298 -22.17 -5.43 -13.83
CA TRP A 298 -22.18 -3.98 -13.86
C TRP A 298 -20.91 -3.39 -13.25
N GLY A 299 -20.58 -2.14 -13.58
CA GLY A 299 -19.48 -1.40 -12.95
C GLY A 299 -19.97 -0.73 -11.67
N PRO A 300 -19.64 -1.26 -10.47
CA PRO A 300 -20.17 -0.72 -9.24
C PRO A 300 -19.48 0.60 -8.90
N TRP A 301 -20.28 1.63 -8.71
CA TRP A 301 -19.86 2.93 -8.20
C TRP A 301 -20.61 3.28 -6.93
N VAL A 302 -19.89 3.61 -5.87
CA VAL A 302 -20.45 4.12 -4.63
C VAL A 302 -20.48 5.65 -4.67
N HIS A 303 -21.56 6.25 -4.18
CA HIS A 303 -21.68 7.67 -3.84
C HIS A 303 -22.19 7.85 -2.41
N LEU A 304 -21.78 8.93 -1.74
CA LEU A 304 -22.16 9.19 -0.35
C LEU A 304 -23.61 9.68 -0.23
N THR A 305 -24.32 9.16 0.78
CA THR A 305 -25.69 9.55 1.15
C THR A 305 -25.79 10.08 2.58
N ASP A 306 -24.81 9.79 3.44
CA ASP A 306 -24.72 10.30 4.81
C ASP A 306 -23.36 10.94 5.07
N LEU A 307 -23.35 12.26 5.26
CA LEU A 307 -22.17 13.06 5.65
C LEU A 307 -22.13 13.40 7.14
N GLY A 308 -23.10 12.91 7.93
CA GLY A 308 -23.18 13.13 9.37
C GLY A 308 -22.35 12.14 10.19
N HIS A 309 -21.95 11.01 9.61
CA HIS A 309 -21.10 10.03 10.30
C HIS A 309 -19.64 10.50 10.41
N PRO A 310 -18.90 10.23 11.50
CA PRO A 310 -17.50 10.64 11.64
C PRO A 310 -16.56 10.21 10.49
N ILE A 311 -16.83 9.08 9.81
CA ILE A 311 -16.06 8.61 8.66
C ILE A 311 -16.22 9.55 7.44
N THR A 312 -17.43 10.04 7.19
CA THR A 312 -17.78 10.82 5.99
C THR A 312 -17.89 12.32 6.25
N ARG A 313 -17.83 12.73 7.52
CA ARG A 313 -17.93 14.13 7.93
C ARG A 313 -16.83 14.99 7.30
N GLY A 314 -17.26 16.05 6.62
CA GLY A 314 -16.38 17.00 5.95
C GLY A 314 -15.89 16.54 4.57
N LEU A 315 -16.36 15.38 4.08
CA LEU A 315 -16.15 15.00 2.69
C LEU A 315 -17.10 15.78 1.77
N PRO A 316 -16.68 16.11 0.53
CA PRO A 316 -17.56 16.70 -0.47
C PRO A 316 -18.72 15.77 -0.83
N GLN A 317 -19.90 16.33 -1.13
CA GLN A 317 -21.11 15.57 -1.46
C GLN A 317 -20.95 14.71 -2.72
N GLU A 318 -20.14 15.17 -3.67
CA GLU A 318 -19.83 14.51 -4.93
C GLU A 318 -18.82 13.37 -4.81
N THR A 319 -18.32 13.08 -3.60
CA THR A 319 -17.37 12.00 -3.37
C THR A 319 -17.98 10.67 -3.81
N SER A 320 -17.32 10.03 -4.78
CA SER A 320 -17.71 8.74 -5.34
C SER A 320 -16.48 7.93 -5.75
N TRP A 321 -16.64 6.62 -5.85
CA TRP A 321 -15.56 5.71 -6.23
C TRP A 321 -16.09 4.38 -6.76
N GLY A 322 -15.25 3.66 -7.51
CA GLY A 322 -15.59 2.35 -8.02
C GLY A 322 -14.80 1.99 -9.26
N THR A 323 -15.41 1.19 -10.12
CA THR A 323 -14.81 0.75 -11.38
C THR A 323 -15.87 0.62 -12.46
N ASP A 324 -15.50 0.95 -13.70
CA ASP A 324 -16.34 0.73 -14.89
C ASP A 324 -16.28 -0.72 -15.39
N SER A 325 -15.36 -1.52 -14.85
CA SER A 325 -15.26 -2.94 -15.14
C SER A 325 -16.53 -3.67 -14.72
N LYS A 326 -17.07 -4.50 -15.61
CA LYS A 326 -18.28 -5.28 -15.33
C LYS A 326 -17.95 -6.41 -14.35
N LEU A 327 -18.44 -6.29 -13.13
CA LEU A 327 -18.29 -7.28 -12.06
C LEU A 327 -19.60 -8.03 -11.86
N ALA A 328 -19.51 -9.34 -11.61
CA ALA A 328 -20.63 -10.18 -11.18
C ALA A 328 -20.12 -11.35 -10.33
N PRO A 329 -20.86 -11.77 -9.30
CA PRO A 329 -22.04 -11.08 -8.76
C PRO A 329 -21.68 -9.73 -8.10
N LEU A 330 -22.68 -8.88 -7.87
CA LEU A 330 -22.56 -7.66 -7.09
C LEU A 330 -23.20 -7.85 -5.71
N PHE A 331 -22.63 -7.21 -4.70
CA PHE A 331 -23.06 -7.34 -3.30
C PHE A 331 -23.47 -5.98 -2.72
N HIS A 332 -24.52 -5.96 -1.92
CA HIS A 332 -24.99 -4.78 -1.20
C HIS A 332 -25.37 -5.14 0.23
N VAL A 333 -25.43 -4.15 1.09
CA VAL A 333 -25.82 -4.33 2.48
C VAL A 333 -27.34 -4.45 2.56
N ASP A 334 -27.81 -5.49 3.26
CA ASP A 334 -29.21 -5.75 3.61
C ASP A 334 -29.31 -6.00 5.13
N ASP A 335 -28.71 -5.09 5.89
CA ASP A 335 -28.63 -5.15 7.35
C ASP A 335 -29.16 -3.86 7.98
N PRO A 336 -30.35 -3.87 8.62
CA PRO A 336 -30.90 -2.72 9.34
C PRO A 336 -30.07 -2.36 10.59
N GLY A 337 -29.19 -3.25 11.05
CA GLY A 337 -28.24 -2.97 12.13
C GLY A 337 -26.95 -2.30 11.65
N ALA A 338 -26.75 -2.13 10.34
CA ALA A 338 -25.63 -1.37 9.78
C ALA A 338 -26.11 0.02 9.36
N ARG A 339 -25.32 1.04 9.66
CA ARG A 339 -25.58 2.41 9.21
C ARG A 339 -25.06 2.57 7.79
N GLU A 340 -25.97 2.87 6.86
CA GLU A 340 -25.63 3.24 5.48
C GLU A 340 -24.92 4.59 5.47
N LEU A 341 -23.76 4.64 4.81
CA LEU A 341 -22.97 5.84 4.56
C LEU A 341 -23.03 6.29 3.09
N GLY A 342 -23.31 5.35 2.19
CA GLY A 342 -23.42 5.59 0.76
C GLY A 342 -24.08 4.43 0.03
N GLN A 343 -24.53 4.69 -1.18
CA GLN A 343 -25.18 3.71 -2.06
C GLN A 343 -24.28 3.32 -3.22
N VAL A 344 -24.34 2.05 -3.61
CA VAL A 344 -23.72 1.52 -4.82
C VAL A 344 -24.76 1.47 -5.95
N VAL A 345 -24.35 1.87 -7.15
CA VAL A 345 -25.15 1.80 -8.37
C VAL A 345 -25.07 0.39 -8.95
N TYR A 346 -26.22 -0.30 -9.04
CA TYR A 346 -26.42 -1.58 -9.72
C TYR A 346 -26.80 -1.37 -11.19
N SER A 347 -26.89 -2.48 -11.94
CA SER A 347 -27.45 -2.51 -13.29
C SER A 347 -28.80 -1.79 -13.36
N GLN A 348 -28.99 -1.00 -14.42
CA GLN A 348 -30.20 -0.20 -14.68
C GLN A 348 -30.43 0.95 -13.67
N GLY A 349 -29.37 1.42 -12.99
CA GLY A 349 -29.44 2.61 -12.14
C GLY A 349 -30.10 2.38 -10.78
N ASN A 350 -30.33 1.14 -10.40
CA ASN A 350 -30.86 0.81 -9.07
C ASN A 350 -29.79 1.08 -8.00
N CYS A 351 -30.08 1.92 -7.02
CA CYS A 351 -29.15 2.20 -5.93
C CYS A 351 -29.46 1.33 -4.72
N LYS A 352 -28.43 0.70 -4.15
CA LYS A 352 -28.54 -0.14 -2.95
C LYS A 352 -27.51 0.30 -1.91
N PRO A 353 -27.71 0.03 -0.61
CA PRO A 353 -26.70 0.34 0.41
C PRO A 353 -25.36 -0.31 0.07
N GLY A 354 -24.35 0.51 -0.22
CA GLY A 354 -23.08 0.07 -0.83
C GLY A 354 -21.85 0.41 -0.02
N PHE A 355 -21.96 1.37 0.89
CA PHE A 355 -20.93 1.70 1.85
C PHE A 355 -21.60 1.85 3.20
N ALA A 356 -21.18 1.06 4.19
CA ALA A 356 -21.84 1.00 5.48
C ALA A 356 -20.85 0.70 6.60
N VAL A 357 -21.27 1.06 7.82
CA VAL A 357 -20.55 0.79 9.05
C VAL A 357 -21.46 0.10 10.06
N LYS A 358 -20.92 -0.89 10.77
CA LYS A 358 -21.60 -1.58 11.86
C LYS A 358 -20.67 -1.68 13.06
N ASP A 359 -21.08 -1.02 14.15
CA ASP A 359 -20.36 -1.03 15.41
C ASP A 359 -20.76 -2.26 16.23
N PHE A 360 -19.76 -2.99 16.70
CA PHE A 360 -19.89 -4.03 17.71
C PHE A 360 -19.21 -3.55 19.01
N PRO A 361 -19.50 -4.16 20.17
CA PRO A 361 -18.91 -3.73 21.44
C PRO A 361 -17.38 -3.69 21.45
N GLU A 362 -16.73 -4.62 20.74
CA GLU A 362 -15.27 -4.80 20.77
C GLU A 362 -14.57 -4.49 19.43
N TRP A 363 -15.30 -4.16 18.36
CA TRP A 363 -14.73 -3.90 17.03
C TRP A 363 -15.75 -3.22 16.11
N THR A 364 -15.30 -2.69 14.98
CA THR A 364 -16.19 -2.08 13.96
C THR A 364 -15.95 -2.72 12.60
N SER A 365 -17.05 -3.03 11.91
CA SER A 365 -17.04 -3.57 10.56
C SER A 365 -17.46 -2.48 9.57
N VAL A 366 -16.59 -2.16 8.62
CA VAL A 366 -16.85 -1.21 7.53
C VAL A 366 -16.84 -1.99 6.23
N TYR A 367 -17.83 -1.77 5.38
CA TYR A 367 -17.96 -2.46 4.10
C TYR A 367 -18.04 -1.46 2.95
N SER A 368 -17.33 -1.74 1.85
CA SER A 368 -17.47 -1.06 0.56
C SER A 368 -17.75 -2.06 -0.55
N ALA A 369 -18.88 -1.88 -1.24
CA ALA A 369 -19.29 -2.71 -2.38
C ALA A 369 -18.44 -2.50 -3.63
N ALA A 370 -17.81 -1.32 -3.75
CA ALA A 370 -16.96 -0.96 -4.86
C ALA A 370 -15.48 -0.83 -4.44
N PRO A 371 -14.52 -1.20 -5.31
CA PRO A 371 -13.10 -1.07 -5.06
C PRO A 371 -12.61 0.38 -5.22
N ASN A 372 -11.30 0.60 -5.00
CA ASN A 372 -10.60 1.86 -5.25
C ASN A 372 -11.13 3.06 -4.43
N LEU A 373 -11.27 2.88 -3.11
CA LEU A 373 -11.66 3.93 -2.18
C LEU A 373 -10.65 5.10 -2.21
N PRO A 374 -11.11 6.35 -2.27
CA PRO A 374 -10.26 7.52 -2.37
C PRO A 374 -9.64 7.88 -1.01
N ALA A 375 -8.50 8.56 -1.04
CA ALA A 375 -7.73 8.90 0.14
C ALA A 375 -8.53 9.61 1.26
N PRO A 376 -9.44 10.57 0.98
CA PRO A 376 -10.24 11.20 2.03
C PRO A 376 -11.18 10.22 2.76
N VAL A 377 -11.76 9.25 2.04
CA VAL A 377 -12.62 8.21 2.64
C VAL A 377 -11.80 7.27 3.51
N LEU A 378 -10.65 6.79 2.99
CA LEU A 378 -9.72 5.96 3.75
C LEU A 378 -9.21 6.68 5.01
N ARG A 379 -8.92 7.98 4.91
CA ARG A 379 -8.53 8.82 6.06
C ARG A 379 -9.66 8.95 7.07
N GLY A 380 -10.91 9.09 6.63
CA GLY A 380 -12.09 9.09 7.49
C GLY A 380 -12.22 7.79 8.29
N ILE A 381 -12.04 6.65 7.62
CA ILE A 381 -12.04 5.32 8.25
C ILE A 381 -10.86 5.20 9.23
N ALA A 382 -9.66 5.62 8.84
CA ALA A 382 -8.47 5.59 9.69
C ALA A 382 -8.65 6.43 10.97
N ARG A 383 -9.17 7.66 10.86
CA ARG A 383 -9.49 8.49 12.03
C ARG A 383 -10.54 7.85 12.93
N HIS A 384 -11.57 7.24 12.35
CA HIS A 384 -12.59 6.53 13.12
C HIS A 384 -12.00 5.33 13.87
N ALA A 385 -11.02 4.64 13.28
CA ALA A 385 -10.23 3.59 13.93
C ALA A 385 -9.23 4.12 14.98
N GLY A 386 -9.08 5.44 15.12
CA GLY A 386 -8.10 6.05 16.03
C GLY A 386 -6.66 6.00 15.52
N VAL A 387 -6.44 5.78 14.22
CA VAL A 387 -5.12 5.85 13.58
C VAL A 387 -4.58 7.28 13.65
N HIS A 388 -3.31 7.42 14.00
CA HIS A 388 -2.61 8.70 13.98
C HIS A 388 -2.42 9.21 12.56
N ILE A 389 -2.98 10.38 12.25
CA ILE A 389 -2.86 11.03 10.95
C ILE A 389 -1.75 12.09 11.00
N TYR A 390 -0.69 11.87 10.24
CA TYR A 390 0.45 12.78 10.13
C TYR A 390 0.11 14.02 9.32
N SER A 391 -0.69 13.88 8.26
CA SER A 391 -1.08 15.01 7.40
C SER A 391 -2.41 14.76 6.69
N ASP A 392 -3.18 15.84 6.53
CA ASP A 392 -4.48 15.82 5.85
C ASP A 392 -4.39 16.29 4.39
N ALA A 393 -3.19 16.70 3.95
CA ALA A 393 -2.98 17.40 2.68
C ALA A 393 -3.06 16.51 1.43
N GLY A 394 -3.08 15.18 1.60
CA GLY A 394 -3.17 14.23 0.48
C GLY A 394 -1.87 14.07 -0.32
N ASP A 395 -0.73 14.45 0.25
CA ASP A 395 0.59 14.10 -0.32
C ASP A 395 0.89 12.61 -0.10
N VAL A 396 1.83 12.08 -0.89
CA VAL A 396 2.35 10.73 -0.65
C VAL A 396 3.23 10.76 0.60
N LEU A 397 2.95 9.87 1.56
CA LEU A 397 3.56 9.89 2.89
C LEU A 397 4.13 8.52 3.28
N TYR A 398 5.33 8.54 3.87
CA TYR A 398 5.98 7.38 4.48
C TYR A 398 6.45 7.74 5.88
N ALA A 399 6.31 6.83 6.84
CA ALA A 399 6.85 7.07 8.17
C ALA A 399 7.35 5.77 8.82
N SER A 400 8.39 5.93 9.63
CA SER A 400 8.88 4.97 10.62
C SER A 400 9.01 5.70 11.96
N ARG A 401 9.64 5.09 12.97
CA ARG A 401 9.81 5.76 14.28
C ARG A 401 10.62 7.06 14.21
N GLN A 402 11.67 7.11 13.39
CA GLN A 402 12.57 8.28 13.32
C GLN A 402 12.68 8.93 11.94
N LEU A 403 11.83 8.53 10.99
CA LEU A 403 11.79 9.13 9.64
C LEU A 403 10.37 9.45 9.22
N LEU A 404 10.19 10.61 8.59
CA LEU A 404 8.98 11.03 7.89
C LEU A 404 9.34 11.50 6.48
N GLY A 405 8.96 10.74 5.46
CA GLY A 405 9.14 11.08 4.05
C GLY A 405 7.85 11.59 3.43
N VAL A 406 7.93 12.65 2.63
CA VAL A 406 6.76 13.24 1.96
C VAL A 406 7.11 13.62 0.53
N HIS A 407 6.25 13.27 -0.41
CA HIS A 407 6.33 13.69 -1.81
C HIS A 407 5.07 14.45 -2.22
N THR A 408 5.26 15.66 -2.74
CA THR A 408 4.16 16.55 -3.14
C THR A 408 4.25 16.94 -4.61
N ALA A 409 3.12 16.86 -5.31
CA ALA A 409 2.99 17.37 -6.66
C ALA A 409 2.76 18.89 -6.67
N ALA A 410 1.86 19.38 -5.82
CA ALA A 410 1.42 20.78 -5.82
C ALA A 410 2.28 21.70 -4.94
N GLY A 411 2.94 21.16 -3.90
CA GLY A 411 3.65 21.99 -2.94
C GLY A 411 2.72 22.83 -2.06
N GLY A 412 3.29 23.84 -1.43
CA GLY A 412 2.62 24.76 -0.51
C GLY A 412 2.87 24.46 0.97
N ARG A 413 2.19 25.22 1.84
CA ARG A 413 2.27 25.08 3.29
C ARG A 413 1.73 23.72 3.71
N ARG A 414 2.44 23.04 4.61
CA ARG A 414 2.08 21.75 5.20
C ARG A 414 2.31 21.77 6.70
N VAL A 415 1.40 21.13 7.41
CA VAL A 415 1.49 20.88 8.85
C VAL A 415 1.56 19.38 9.05
N PHE A 416 2.59 18.92 9.75
CA PHE A 416 2.80 17.52 10.07
C PHE A 416 2.69 17.29 11.57
N ARG A 417 1.86 16.31 11.95
CA ARG A 417 1.63 15.91 13.34
C ARG A 417 2.40 14.64 13.65
N LEU A 418 3.27 14.70 14.64
CA LEU A 418 4.04 13.56 15.09
C LEU A 418 3.27 12.80 16.18
N PRO A 419 3.48 11.48 16.33
CA PRO A 419 2.80 10.69 17.37
C PRO A 419 3.14 11.13 18.80
N ALA A 420 4.30 11.78 18.97
CA ALA A 420 4.77 12.37 20.22
C ALA A 420 5.68 13.57 19.91
N ALA A 421 5.97 14.38 20.93
CA ALA A 421 7.00 15.42 20.82
C ALA A 421 8.38 14.78 20.60
N VAL A 422 9.18 15.36 19.70
CA VAL A 422 10.56 14.97 19.45
C VAL A 422 11.50 16.16 19.64
N GLU A 423 12.73 15.89 20.05
CA GLU A 423 13.73 16.94 20.30
C GLU A 423 14.13 17.68 19.01
N VAL A 424 14.26 16.95 17.89
CA VAL A 424 14.74 17.49 16.62
C VAL A 424 13.89 17.01 15.45
N VAL A 425 13.50 17.96 14.60
CA VAL A 425 13.02 17.72 13.24
C VAL A 425 14.02 18.32 12.26
N HIS A 426 14.59 17.51 11.36
CA HIS A 426 15.64 17.94 10.42
C HIS A 426 15.36 17.43 9.01
N ASP A 427 15.34 18.32 8.02
CA ASP A 427 15.26 17.93 6.60
C ASP A 427 16.63 17.39 6.16
N LEU A 428 16.67 16.10 5.83
CA LEU A 428 17.88 15.38 5.48
C LEU A 428 18.39 15.69 4.06
N PHE A 429 17.51 16.11 3.15
CA PHE A 429 17.93 16.49 1.80
C PHE A 429 18.46 17.91 1.75
N GLU A 430 17.86 18.81 2.52
CA GLU A 430 18.28 20.22 2.61
C GLU A 430 19.32 20.47 3.72
N ASP A 431 19.64 19.44 4.52
CA ASP A 431 20.50 19.50 5.71
C ASP A 431 20.17 20.67 6.65
N LYS A 432 18.89 20.81 6.97
CA LYS A 432 18.38 21.95 7.74
C LYS A 432 17.47 21.50 8.88
N ARG A 433 17.73 22.02 10.08
CA ARG A 433 16.81 21.88 11.22
C ARG A 433 15.53 22.69 10.94
N VAL A 434 14.41 22.00 11.03
CA VAL A 434 13.07 22.53 10.75
C VAL A 434 12.37 22.95 12.04
N ALA A 435 12.42 22.11 13.08
CA ALA A 435 11.81 22.37 14.37
C ALA A 435 12.61 21.70 15.50
N ALA A 436 12.30 22.05 16.75
CA ALA A 436 12.78 21.35 17.94
C ALA A 436 11.73 21.35 19.03
N GLU A 437 11.80 20.35 19.91
CA GLU A 437 10.84 20.11 21.00
C GLU A 437 9.39 20.18 20.50
N ALA A 438 9.11 19.47 19.41
CA ALA A 438 7.91 19.66 18.61
C ALA A 438 7.12 18.35 18.47
N ALA A 439 5.82 18.40 18.75
CA ALA A 439 4.86 17.35 18.38
C ALA A 439 4.14 17.66 17.06
N GLU A 440 4.28 18.89 16.56
CA GLU A 440 3.76 19.34 15.28
C GLU A 440 4.77 20.32 14.68
N PHE A 441 4.95 20.29 13.37
CA PHE A 441 5.80 21.26 12.68
C PHE A 441 5.22 21.66 11.33
N GLU A 442 5.62 22.85 10.88
CA GLU A 442 5.17 23.43 9.63
C GLU A 442 6.33 23.64 8.66
N VAL A 443 6.08 23.34 7.39
CA VAL A 443 7.02 23.59 6.29
C VAL A 443 6.28 24.06 5.04
N SER A 444 6.97 24.85 4.21
CA SER A 444 6.53 25.17 2.86
C SER A 444 7.29 24.29 1.88
N LEU A 445 6.59 23.35 1.24
CA LEU A 445 7.17 22.47 0.25
C LEU A 445 7.09 23.11 -1.14
N ALA A 446 8.15 22.99 -1.94
CA ALA A 446 8.09 23.38 -3.34
C ALA A 446 7.14 22.44 -4.12
N PRO A 447 6.49 22.90 -5.20
CA PRO A 447 5.83 22.00 -6.13
C PRO A 447 6.81 20.95 -6.66
N ALA A 448 6.31 19.78 -7.03
CA ALA A 448 7.11 18.70 -7.62
C ALA A 448 8.35 18.33 -6.78
N SER A 449 8.22 18.19 -5.46
CA SER A 449 9.36 18.00 -4.55
C SER A 449 9.16 16.86 -3.55
N THR A 450 10.28 16.44 -2.94
CA THR A 450 10.31 15.43 -1.89
C THR A 450 11.20 15.90 -0.75
N SER A 451 10.68 15.79 0.47
CA SER A 451 11.45 15.95 1.71
C SER A 451 11.53 14.63 2.48
N LEU A 452 12.62 14.45 3.20
CA LEU A 452 12.80 13.36 4.15
C LEU A 452 13.27 13.96 5.47
N PHE A 453 12.42 13.90 6.48
CA PHE A 453 12.69 14.44 7.80
C PHE A 453 13.18 13.34 8.74
N PHE A 454 14.27 13.59 9.46
CA PHE A 454 14.54 12.92 10.72
C PHE A 454 13.64 13.52 11.80
N THR A 455 13.04 12.66 12.62
CA THR A 455 12.17 13.05 13.75
C THR A 455 12.59 12.25 14.98
N GLY A 456 13.36 12.85 15.88
CA GLY A 456 13.87 12.12 17.03
C GLY A 456 14.85 12.93 17.86
N ASP A 457 15.70 12.20 18.59
CA ASP A 457 16.58 12.69 19.64
C ASP A 457 17.82 13.40 19.06
N GLY A 458 18.30 14.47 19.71
CA GLY A 458 19.45 15.25 19.25
C GLY A 458 20.77 14.47 19.23
N ALA A 459 20.92 13.49 20.12
CA ALA A 459 22.10 12.62 20.19
C ALA A 459 22.25 11.76 18.92
N ALA A 460 21.15 11.19 18.40
CA ALA A 460 21.17 10.36 17.20
C ALA A 460 21.58 11.16 15.95
N MET A 461 21.19 12.45 15.89
CA MET A 461 21.57 13.35 14.80
C MET A 461 23.07 13.72 14.82
N THR A 462 23.68 13.83 16.02
CA THR A 462 25.08 14.26 16.16
C THR A 462 26.06 13.11 15.97
N ALA A 463 25.70 11.89 16.37
CA ALA A 463 26.55 10.69 16.25
C ALA A 463 26.87 10.26 14.80
N SER A 464 26.27 10.92 13.80
CA SER A 464 26.35 10.53 12.38
C SER A 464 26.88 11.63 11.45
N ARG A 465 27.29 12.78 12.01
CA ARG A 465 28.08 13.81 11.33
C ARG A 465 29.55 13.58 11.62
#